data_AF-A0ABD0V0Z9-F1
#
_entry.id   AF-A0ABD0V0Z9-F1
#
_cell.length_a   1.000
_cell.length_b   1.000
_cell.length_c   1.000
_cell.angle_alpha   90.00
_cell.angle_beta   90.00
_cell.angle_gamma   90.00
#
_symmetry.space_group_name_H-M   'P 1'
#
loop_
_entity.id
_entity.type
_entity.pdbx_description
1 polymer ?
#
loop_
_entity_poly.entity_id
_entity_poly.type
_entity_poly.pdbx_seq_one_letter_code
_entity_poly.pdbx_strand_id
1 'polypeptide(L)'
;MEVGGSCSEIERLPEECVSHAISLTSPRDACRSEAVSAALRSASSSDNVWRNFLPSDYAEMLARAVDRVEFSSLKHLYFRLCDPIIIDGGKMGFFVDRDTGAKCFILPARELWIVWGDTPQYWRWFPHPESR
;
A
#
# COMPACT_ATOMS: atom_id res chain seq x y z
N MET A 1 32.51 -8.98 -35.86
CA MET A 1 31.11 -8.81 -35.47
C MET A 1 31.11 -8.33 -34.04
N GLU A 2 31.07 -7.01 -33.83
CA GLU A 2 30.93 -6.45 -32.50
C GLU A 2 29.46 -6.53 -32.10
N VAL A 3 29.17 -7.34 -31.09
CA VAL A 3 27.86 -7.29 -30.42
C VAL A 3 27.96 -6.12 -29.44
N GLY A 4 27.82 -4.90 -29.96
CA GLY A 4 27.68 -3.69 -29.17
C GLY A 4 26.33 -3.74 -28.47
N GLY A 5 26.27 -4.41 -27.32
CA GLY A 5 25.17 -4.23 -26.38
C GLY A 5 25.15 -2.77 -25.97
N SER A 6 24.12 -2.03 -26.39
CA SER A 6 23.88 -0.66 -25.93
C SER A 6 23.64 -0.71 -24.42
N CYS A 7 24.71 -0.60 -23.65
CA CYS A 7 24.67 -0.36 -22.21
C CYS A 7 23.97 0.99 -22.05
N SER A 8 22.71 0.94 -21.61
CA SER A 8 21.90 2.14 -21.46
C SER A 8 22.56 3.06 -20.42
N GLU A 9 22.56 4.39 -20.61
CA GLU A 9 23.24 5.32 -19.68
C GLU A 9 22.79 5.14 -18.22
N ILE A 10 21.56 4.64 -18.00
CA ILE A 10 21.00 4.32 -16.69
C ILE A 10 21.78 3.20 -15.97
N GLU A 11 22.41 2.27 -16.71
CA GLU A 11 23.21 1.16 -16.15
C GLU A 11 24.55 1.64 -15.57
N ARG A 12 24.98 2.87 -15.89
CA ARG A 12 26.18 3.48 -15.31
C ARG A 12 25.92 4.12 -13.95
N LEU A 13 24.65 4.32 -13.58
CA LEU A 13 24.27 4.90 -12.29
C LEU A 13 24.25 3.82 -11.20
N PRO A 14 24.65 4.15 -9.95
CA PRO A 14 24.42 3.28 -8.81
C PRO A 14 22.92 2.97 -8.65
N GLU A 15 22.58 1.73 -8.33
CA GLU A 15 21.19 1.28 -8.13
C GLU A 15 20.46 2.13 -7.08
N GLU A 16 21.18 2.61 -6.05
CA GLU A 16 20.63 3.50 -5.02
C GLU A 16 20.13 4.83 -5.60
N CYS A 17 20.84 5.42 -6.56
CA CYS A 17 20.42 6.67 -7.22
C CYS A 17 19.16 6.44 -8.06
N VAL A 18 19.11 5.31 -8.78
CA VAL A 18 17.98 4.94 -9.63
C VAL A 18 16.76 4.63 -8.78
N SER A 19 16.91 3.82 -7.71
CA SER A 19 15.83 3.51 -6.78
C SER A 19 15.35 4.76 -6.04
N HIS A 20 16.24 5.67 -5.62
CA HIS A 20 15.83 6.93 -5.04
C HIS A 20 14.98 7.76 -6.01
N ALA A 21 15.41 7.91 -7.27
CA ALA A 21 14.61 8.61 -8.27
C ALA A 21 13.23 7.98 -8.49
N ILE A 22 13.16 6.64 -8.60
CA ILE A 22 11.90 5.90 -8.75
C ILE A 22 11.00 6.09 -7.53
N SER A 23 11.57 6.15 -6.32
CA SER A 23 10.81 6.34 -5.07
C SER A 23 10.08 7.68 -4.99
N LEU A 24 10.45 8.65 -5.84
CA LEU A 24 9.81 9.96 -5.95
C LEU A 24 8.71 9.98 -7.03
N THR A 25 8.46 8.85 -7.69
CA THR A 25 7.41 8.70 -8.71
C THR A 25 6.14 8.07 -8.09
N SER A 26 5.20 7.58 -8.91
CA SER A 26 4.06 6.82 -8.42
C SER A 26 4.36 5.31 -8.32
N PRO A 27 3.64 4.55 -7.49
CA PRO A 27 3.72 3.09 -7.45
C PRO A 27 3.50 2.44 -8.83
N ARG A 28 2.64 3.06 -9.65
CA ARG A 28 2.36 2.64 -11.02
C ARG A 28 3.57 2.84 -11.94
N ASP A 29 4.25 3.97 -11.82
CA ASP A 29 5.44 4.27 -12.64
C ASP A 29 6.64 3.41 -12.23
N ALA A 30 6.79 3.12 -10.93
CA ALA A 30 7.76 2.14 -10.45
C ALA A 30 7.53 0.76 -11.08
N CYS A 31 6.29 0.26 -11.08
CA CYS A 31 5.96 -1.01 -11.73
C CYS A 31 6.25 -1.01 -13.24
N ARG A 32 5.97 0.09 -13.94
CA ARG A 32 6.24 0.22 -15.38
C ARG A 32 7.74 0.25 -15.68
N SER A 33 8.53 0.86 -14.81
CA SER A 33 9.98 0.97 -14.96
C SER A 33 10.67 -0.40 -15.00
N GLU A 34 10.08 -1.41 -14.33
CA GLU A 34 10.59 -2.79 -14.34
C GLU A 34 10.62 -3.46 -15.72
N ALA A 35 9.74 -3.03 -16.63
CA ALA A 35 9.66 -3.61 -17.97
C ALA A 35 10.70 -3.01 -18.95
N VAL A 36 11.41 -1.95 -18.55
CA VAL A 36 12.29 -1.18 -19.45
C VAL A 36 13.68 -1.80 -19.56
N SER A 37 14.30 -2.16 -18.42
CA SER A 37 15.64 -2.76 -18.39
C SER A 37 15.87 -3.59 -17.13
N ALA A 38 16.89 -4.46 -17.15
CA ALA A 38 17.23 -5.27 -15.97
C ALA A 38 17.67 -4.40 -14.77
N ALA A 39 18.39 -3.30 -15.02
CA ALA A 39 18.80 -2.35 -13.99
C ALA A 39 17.60 -1.64 -13.34
N LEU A 40 16.66 -1.14 -14.16
CA LEU A 40 15.43 -0.53 -13.65
C LEU A 40 14.55 -1.54 -12.92
N ARG A 41 14.51 -2.80 -13.38
CA ARG A 41 13.80 -3.87 -12.69
C ARG A 41 14.34 -4.13 -11.29
N SER A 42 15.66 -4.21 -11.14
CA SER A 42 16.29 -4.36 -9.82
C SER A 42 15.96 -3.16 -8.92
N ALA A 43 16.23 -1.95 -9.41
CA ALA A 43 16.03 -0.73 -8.65
C ALA A 43 14.56 -0.51 -8.23
N SER A 44 13.61 -0.74 -9.14
CA SER A 44 12.17 -0.53 -8.89
C SER A 44 11.57 -1.54 -7.92
N SER A 45 12.15 -2.74 -7.84
CA SER A 45 11.68 -3.79 -6.93
C SER A 45 12.33 -3.73 -5.54
N SER A 46 13.28 -2.80 -5.33
CA SER A 46 13.96 -2.58 -4.06
C SER A 46 13.03 -2.03 -2.99
N ASP A 47 13.18 -2.51 -1.75
CA ASP A 47 12.44 -2.01 -0.58
C ASP A 47 12.67 -0.51 -0.31
N ASN A 48 13.76 0.08 -0.80
CA ASN A 48 13.99 1.52 -0.71
C ASN A 48 12.92 2.32 -1.45
N VAL A 49 12.42 1.81 -2.59
CA VAL A 49 11.33 2.42 -3.35
C VAL A 49 10.02 2.30 -2.57
N TRP A 50 9.68 1.07 -2.18
CA TRP A 50 8.37 0.76 -1.62
C TRP A 50 8.17 1.29 -0.20
N ARG A 51 9.26 1.55 0.53
CA ARG A 51 9.21 2.27 1.81
C ARG A 51 8.61 3.67 1.67
N ASN A 52 8.86 4.37 0.56
CA ASN A 52 8.32 5.72 0.33
C ASN A 52 6.85 5.70 -0.13
N PHE A 53 6.39 4.60 -0.74
CA PHE A 53 5.00 4.45 -1.15
C PHE A 53 4.09 3.94 -0.03
N LEU A 54 4.66 3.23 0.94
CA LEU A 54 3.93 2.81 2.13
C LEU A 54 3.69 4.01 3.06
N PRO A 55 2.55 4.04 3.76
CA PRO A 55 2.36 4.99 4.85
C PRO A 55 3.47 4.87 5.90
N SER A 56 3.99 5.97 6.40
CA SER A 56 5.12 5.96 7.35
C SER A 56 4.85 5.15 8.63
N ASP A 57 3.58 5.05 9.01
CA ASP A 57 3.06 4.33 10.18
C ASP A 57 2.53 2.92 9.83
N TYR A 58 2.91 2.34 8.68
CA TYR A 58 2.43 1.02 8.28
C TYR A 58 2.68 -0.06 9.35
N ALA A 59 3.80 0.00 10.07
CA ALA A 59 4.13 -0.95 11.12
C ALA A 59 3.14 -0.88 12.31
N GLU A 60 2.71 0.34 12.67
CA GLU A 60 1.69 0.54 13.70
C GLU A 60 0.32 0.04 13.23
N MET A 61 -0.02 0.26 11.96
CA MET A 61 -1.25 -0.27 11.36
C MET A 61 -1.25 -1.81 11.36
N LEU A 62 -0.10 -2.45 11.08
CA LEU A 62 0.04 -3.90 11.14
C LEU A 62 -0.08 -4.44 12.57
N ALA A 63 0.42 -3.70 13.58
CA ALA A 63 0.26 -4.10 14.99
C ALA A 63 -1.20 -4.05 15.46
N ARG A 64 -2.04 -3.23 14.81
CA ARG A 64 -3.49 -3.16 15.05
C ARG A 64 -4.28 -4.24 14.30
N ALA A 65 -3.65 -4.98 13.39
CA ALA A 65 -4.33 -5.98 12.58
C ALA A 65 -4.79 -7.17 13.42
N VAL A 66 -6.01 -7.64 13.15
CA VAL A 66 -6.59 -8.82 13.79
C VAL A 66 -5.83 -10.08 13.36
N ASP A 67 -5.58 -10.19 12.06
CA ASP A 67 -4.82 -11.27 11.46
C ASP A 67 -3.40 -10.83 11.12
N ARG A 68 -2.43 -11.74 11.29
CA ARG A 68 -1.05 -11.48 10.90
C ARG A 68 -0.97 -11.29 9.38
N VAL A 69 -0.41 -10.17 8.96
CA VAL A 69 -0.11 -9.92 7.54
C VAL A 69 1.29 -10.42 7.22
N GLU A 70 1.38 -11.50 6.46
CA GLU A 70 2.64 -12.05 6.00
C GLU A 70 3.07 -11.38 4.68
N PHE A 71 4.35 -11.02 4.59
CA PHE A 71 4.94 -10.45 3.39
C PHE A 71 6.42 -10.80 3.30
N SER A 72 6.97 -10.75 2.09
CA SER A 72 8.35 -11.14 1.77
C SER A 72 9.22 -9.95 1.34
N SER A 73 8.60 -8.81 1.02
CA SER A 73 9.22 -7.54 0.68
C SER A 73 8.23 -6.39 0.94
N LEU A 74 8.70 -5.15 0.97
CA LEU A 74 7.82 -3.98 1.10
C LEU A 74 6.94 -3.79 -0.14
N LYS A 75 7.41 -4.20 -1.31
CA LYS A 75 6.57 -4.28 -2.52
C LYS A 75 5.40 -5.24 -2.32
N HIS A 76 5.68 -6.45 -1.83
CA HIS A 76 4.64 -7.43 -1.55
C HIS A 76 3.65 -6.90 -0.51
N LEU A 77 4.16 -6.26 0.55
CA LEU A 77 3.33 -5.63 1.58
C LEU A 77 2.41 -4.54 1.00
N TYR A 78 2.92 -3.64 0.15
CA TYR A 78 2.12 -2.58 -0.46
C TYR A 78 0.91 -3.14 -1.21
N PHE A 79 1.13 -4.15 -2.06
CA PHE A 79 0.04 -4.79 -2.78
C PHE A 79 -0.89 -5.58 -1.87
N ARG A 80 -0.36 -6.19 -0.80
CA ARG A 80 -1.18 -6.89 0.19
C ARG A 80 -2.13 -5.93 0.92
N LEU A 81 -1.64 -4.72 1.24
CA LEU A 81 -2.43 -3.67 1.88
C LEU A 81 -3.37 -2.93 0.92
N CYS A 82 -3.27 -3.14 -0.40
CA CYS A 82 -4.29 -2.63 -1.33
C CYS A 82 -5.63 -3.35 -1.16
N ASP A 83 -5.64 -4.54 -0.57
CA ASP A 83 -6.85 -5.23 -0.13
C ASP A 83 -7.11 -4.90 1.35
N PRO A 84 -8.36 -4.60 1.76
CA PRO A 84 -8.67 -4.28 3.14
C PRO A 84 -8.28 -5.37 4.13
N ILE A 85 -7.52 -4.95 5.16
CA ILE A 85 -7.25 -5.74 6.36
C ILE A 85 -8.13 -5.24 7.51
N ILE A 86 -8.50 -6.14 8.42
CA ILE A 86 -9.32 -5.81 9.58
C ILE A 86 -8.41 -5.46 10.75
N ILE A 87 -8.70 -4.34 11.40
CA ILE A 87 -7.89 -3.79 12.49
C ILE A 87 -8.76 -3.39 13.69
N ASP A 88 -8.13 -3.01 14.80
CA ASP A 88 -8.78 -2.53 16.04
C ASP A 88 -9.81 -3.51 16.58
N GLY A 89 -9.46 -4.80 16.64
CA GLY A 89 -10.31 -5.83 17.21
C GLY A 89 -11.56 -6.16 16.39
N GLY A 90 -11.54 -5.93 15.08
CA GLY A 90 -12.66 -6.28 14.19
C GLY A 90 -13.52 -5.10 13.77
N LYS A 91 -13.18 -3.90 14.23
CA LYS A 91 -14.07 -2.74 14.22
C LYS A 91 -13.96 -1.89 12.96
N MET A 92 -12.81 -1.90 12.31
CA MET A 92 -12.61 -1.12 11.09
C MET A 92 -11.70 -1.84 10.12
N GLY A 93 -11.81 -1.47 8.85
CA GLY A 93 -10.89 -1.89 7.80
C GLY A 93 -9.82 -0.83 7.54
N PHE A 94 -8.63 -1.26 7.18
CA PHE A 94 -7.56 -0.40 6.67
C PHE A 94 -7.05 -0.95 5.35
N PHE A 95 -6.76 -0.05 4.43
CA PHE A 95 -6.11 -0.37 3.16
C PHE A 95 -5.33 0.83 2.65
N VAL A 96 -4.49 0.58 1.66
CA VAL A 96 -3.74 1.59 0.93
C VAL A 96 -4.40 1.77 -0.43
N ASP A 97 -4.65 3.03 -0.81
CA ASP A 97 -5.09 3.34 -2.16
C ASP A 97 -4.00 2.94 -3.17
N ARG A 98 -4.38 2.09 -4.13
CA ARG A 98 -3.43 1.45 -5.03
C ARG A 98 -2.62 2.44 -5.86
N ASP A 99 -3.25 3.54 -6.28
CA ASP A 99 -2.65 4.50 -7.21
C ASP A 99 -1.84 5.58 -6.50
N THR A 100 -2.29 6.02 -5.33
CA THR A 100 -1.70 7.15 -4.60
C THR A 100 -0.86 6.75 -3.40
N GLY A 101 -0.99 5.53 -2.89
CA GLY A 101 -0.37 5.11 -1.63
C GLY A 101 -1.05 5.72 -0.39
N ALA A 102 -2.18 6.42 -0.56
CA ALA A 102 -2.89 7.07 0.53
C ALA A 102 -3.47 6.04 1.52
N LYS A 103 -3.49 6.41 2.80
CA LYS A 103 -4.18 5.63 3.84
C LYS A 103 -5.68 5.74 3.67
N CYS A 104 -6.35 4.59 3.66
CA CYS A 104 -7.79 4.50 3.57
C CYS A 104 -8.35 3.66 4.72
N PHE A 105 -9.54 4.02 5.19
CA PHE A 105 -10.23 3.33 6.27
C PHE A 105 -11.66 2.99 5.86
N ILE A 106 -12.11 1.82 6.27
CA ILE A 106 -13.52 1.41 6.23
C ILE A 106 -14.03 1.52 7.66
N LEU A 107 -14.87 2.51 7.92
CA LEU A 107 -15.49 2.73 9.23
C LEU A 107 -16.95 2.30 9.16
N PRO A 108 -17.33 1.18 9.81
CA PRO A 108 -18.73 0.81 9.94
C PRO A 108 -19.50 1.91 10.68
N ALA A 109 -20.75 2.14 10.28
CA ALA A 109 -21.58 3.17 10.91
C ALA A 109 -21.71 2.96 12.44
N ARG A 110 -21.62 1.71 12.92
CA ARG A 110 -21.66 1.36 14.34
C ARG A 110 -20.46 1.84 15.16
N GLU A 111 -19.32 2.09 14.51
CA GLU A 111 -18.14 2.62 15.19
C GLU A 111 -18.06 4.15 15.08
N LEU A 112 -19.00 4.79 14.38
CA LEU A 112 -19.13 6.24 14.39
C LEU A 112 -19.83 6.69 15.68
N TRP A 113 -19.32 7.76 16.26
CA TRP A 113 -20.03 8.44 17.33
C TRP A 113 -21.22 9.22 16.75
N ILE A 114 -22.42 8.72 16.98
CA ILE A 114 -23.67 9.34 16.55
C ILE A 114 -24.44 9.78 17.80
N VAL A 115 -24.75 11.08 17.90
CA VAL A 115 -25.58 11.60 19.00
C VAL A 115 -26.92 10.87 18.99
N TRP A 116 -27.29 10.30 20.15
CA TRP A 116 -28.48 9.45 20.31
C TRP A 116 -28.49 8.17 19.45
N GLY A 117 -27.36 7.75 18.87
CA GLY A 117 -27.24 6.51 18.09
C GLY A 117 -27.58 5.24 18.87
N ASP A 118 -27.45 5.31 20.20
CA ASP A 118 -27.81 4.25 21.15
C ASP A 118 -29.17 4.47 21.82
N THR A 119 -29.93 5.48 21.38
CA THR A 119 -31.24 5.84 21.97
C THR A 119 -32.36 5.46 20.99
N PRO A 120 -33.04 4.31 21.20
CA PRO A 120 -34.01 3.76 20.24
C PRO A 120 -35.19 4.68 19.87
N GLN A 121 -35.46 5.70 20.69
CA GLN A 121 -36.46 6.72 20.44
C GLN A 121 -36.06 7.65 19.28
N TYR A 122 -34.75 7.86 19.07
CA TYR A 122 -34.20 8.79 18.08
C TYR A 122 -33.48 8.07 16.94
N TRP A 123 -32.88 6.89 17.18
CA TRP A 123 -32.13 6.16 16.18
C TRP A 123 -32.36 4.65 16.29
N ARG A 124 -32.50 3.97 15.15
CA ARG A 124 -32.60 2.51 15.09
C ARG A 124 -31.67 1.97 14.02
N TRP A 125 -30.83 1.02 14.42
CA TRP A 125 -29.97 0.27 13.51
C TRP A 125 -30.77 -0.83 12.83
N PHE A 126 -30.87 -0.76 11.50
CA PHE A 126 -31.46 -1.82 10.70
C PHE A 126 -30.35 -2.70 10.11
N PRO A 127 -30.45 -4.04 10.21
CA PRO A 127 -29.54 -4.92 9.51
C PRO A 127 -29.75 -4.76 8.01
N HIS A 128 -28.67 -4.54 7.26
CA HIS A 128 -28.69 -4.57 5.81
C HIS A 128 -27.89 -5.79 5.33
N PRO A 129 -28.40 -6.62 4.41
CA PRO A 129 -27.69 -7.83 3.96
C PRO A 129 -26.30 -7.56 3.39
N GLU A 130 -26.09 -6.37 2.84
CA GLU A 130 -24.82 -5.93 2.25
C GLU A 130 -23.92 -5.16 3.24
N SER A 131 -24.37 -4.94 4.48
CA SER A 131 -23.53 -4.36 5.53
C SER A 131 -22.68 -5.47 6.14
N ARG A 132 -21.37 -5.43 5.90
CA ARG A 132 -20.38 -6.31 6.53
C ARG A 132 -19.99 -5.82 7.92
#